data_AF-A0A432U1E0-F1
#
_entry.id   AF-A0A432U1E0-F1
#
_cell.length_a   1.000
_cell.length_b   1.000
_cell.length_c   1.000
_cell.angle_alpha   90.00
_cell.angle_beta   90.00
_cell.angle_gamma   90.00
#
_symmetry.space_group_name_H-M   'P 1'
#
loop_
_entity.id
_entity.type
_entity.pdbx_description
1 polymer ?
#
loop_
_entity_poly.entity_id
_entity_poly.type
_entity_poly.pdbx_seq_one_letter_code
_entity_poly.pdbx_strand_id
1 'polypeptide(L)' 'GIELEGTDNLNYEAVQYQSLKTTLKQLKDHYPVQNIVGHSDIAPGRKTDPGEAFNWDEIKD' A
#
# COMPACT_ATOMS: atom_id res chain seq x y z
N GLY A 1 9.97 -0.02 2.01
CA GLY A 1 8.67 0.55 2.41
C GLY A 1 8.29 1.59 1.41
N ILE A 2 7.02 1.64 1.03
CA ILE A 2 6.43 2.74 0.26
C ILE A 2 5.46 3.42 1.22
N GLU A 3 5.56 4.75 1.34
CA GLU A 3 4.69 5.53 2.19
C GLU A 3 3.71 6.33 1.33
N LEU A 4 2.44 6.35 1.72
CA LEU A 4 1.44 7.25 1.17
C LEU A 4 1.07 8.25 2.26
N GLU A 5 1.17 9.55 1.96
CA GLU A 5 0.73 10.59 2.88
C GLU A 5 -0.78 10.46 3.13
N GLY A 6 -1.18 10.35 4.40
CA GLY A 6 -2.57 10.12 4.77
C GLY A 6 -2.71 9.70 6.22
N THR A 7 -3.89 9.20 6.58
CA THR A 7 -4.22 8.69 7.91
C THR A 7 -4.97 7.37 7.78
N ASP A 8 -5.02 6.60 8.87
CA ASP A 8 -5.67 5.28 8.87
C ASP A 8 -7.17 5.30 8.52
N ASN A 9 -7.81 6.47 8.62
CA ASN A 9 -9.26 6.66 8.61
C ASN A 9 -9.76 7.67 7.55
N LEU A 10 -8.87 8.25 6.75
CA LEU A 10 -9.24 9.12 5.64
C LEU A 10 -8.88 8.44 4.32
N ASN A 11 -9.84 8.37 3.40
CA ASN A 11 -9.63 7.78 2.09
C ASN A 11 -8.45 8.44 1.38
N TYR A 12 -7.52 7.61 0.91
CA TYR A 12 -6.43 8.04 0.03
C TYR A 12 -6.97 8.57 -1.30
N GLU A 13 -6.24 9.51 -1.89
CA GLU A 13 -6.64 10.13 -3.15
C GLU A 13 -6.39 9.20 -4.34
N ALA A 14 -7.22 9.34 -5.38
CA ALA A 14 -7.08 8.54 -6.61
C ALA A 14 -5.67 8.65 -7.22
N VAL A 15 -5.04 9.83 -7.18
CA VAL A 15 -3.68 10.05 -7.71
C VAL A 15 -2.61 9.27 -6.95
N GLN A 16 -2.82 9.03 -5.65
CA GLN A 16 -1.90 8.24 -4.83
C GLN A 16 -1.95 6.76 -5.26
N TYR A 17 -3.15 6.21 -5.49
CA TYR A 17 -3.28 4.86 -6.01
C TYR A 17 -2.70 4.69 -7.42
N GLN A 18 -2.88 5.68 -8.30
CA GLN A 18 -2.27 5.63 -9.64
C GLN A 18 -0.74 5.58 -9.54
N SER A 19 -0.16 6.45 -8.71
CA SER A 19 1.28 6.51 -8.49
C SER A 19 1.80 5.20 -7.88
N LEU A 20 1.11 4.68 -6.85
CA LEU A 20 1.43 3.42 -6.22
C LEU A 20 1.41 2.25 -7.23
N LYS A 21 0.37 2.15 -8.06
CA LYS A 21 0.26 1.11 -9.10
C LYS A 21 1.45 1.15 -10.07
N THR A 22 1.84 2.33 -10.53
CA THR A 22 3.02 2.50 -11.39
C THR A 22 4.30 2.02 -10.70
N THR A 23 4.52 2.44 -9.44
CA THR A 23 5.70 2.00 -8.67
C THR A 23 5.70 0.49 -8.43
N LEU A 24 4.57 -0.09 -8.03
CA LEU A 24 4.44 -1.53 -7.81
C LEU A 24 4.72 -2.33 -9.08
N LYS A 25 4.20 -1.88 -10.23
CA LYS A 25 4.50 -2.51 -11.52
C LYS A 25 6.01 -2.52 -11.80
N GLN A 26 6.67 -1.36 -11.67
CA GLN A 26 8.11 -1.28 -11.91
C GLN A 26 8.90 -2.19 -10.96
N LEU A 27 8.51 -2.27 -9.69
CA LEU A 27 9.17 -3.16 -8.73
C LEU A 27 8.96 -4.64 -9.09
N LYS A 28 7.74 -5.04 -9.46
CA LYS A 28 7.44 -6.41 -9.92
C LYS A 28 8.22 -6.78 -11.19
N ASP A 29 8.47 -5.82 -12.08
CA ASP A 29 9.24 -6.06 -13.31
C ASP A 29 10.75 -6.29 -13.03
N HIS A 30 11.30 -5.75 -11.93
CA HIS A 30 12.73 -5.81 -11.60
C HIS A 30 13.08 -6.83 -10.51
N TYR A 31 12.13 -7.16 -9.64
CA TYR A 31 12.34 -8.02 -8.47
C TYR A 31 11.26 -9.10 -8.41
N PRO A 32 11.59 -10.31 -7.93
CA PRO A 32 10.61 -11.38 -7.74
C PRO A 32 9.74 -11.11 -6.50
N VAL A 33 8.95 -10.04 -6.54
CA VAL A 33 8.04 -9.63 -5.46
C VAL A 33 6.94 -10.69 -5.33
N GLN A 34 6.89 -11.35 -4.18
CA GLN A 34 5.89 -12.39 -3.90
C GLN A 34 4.68 -11.86 -3.15
N ASN A 35 4.88 -10.85 -2.29
CA ASN A 35 3.86 -10.34 -1.40
C ASN A 35 3.94 -8.81 -1.32
N ILE A 36 2.78 -8.18 -1.21
CA ILE A 36 2.61 -6.77 -0.86
C ILE A 36 1.73 -6.77 0.39
N VAL A 37 2.23 -6.22 1.48
CA VAL A 37 1.59 -6.27 2.80
C VAL A 37 1.62 -4.89 3.45
N GLY A 38 0.66 -4.62 4.32
CA GLY A 38 0.64 -3.42 5.14
C GLY A 38 1.68 -3.49 6.27
N HIS A 39 1.98 -2.35 6.88
CA HIS A 39 2.85 -2.32 8.04
C HIS A 39 2.20 -2.98 9.26
N SER A 40 0.89 -2.85 9.38
CA SER A 40 0.04 -3.52 10.37
C SER A 40 0.13 -5.05 10.29
N ASP A 41 0.25 -5.62 9.09
CA ASP A 41 0.36 -7.07 8.88
C ASP A 41 1.67 -7.64 9.45
N ILE A 42 2.76 -6.88 9.35
CA ILE A 42 4.10 -7.31 9.81
C ILE A 42 4.41 -6.90 11.25
N ALA A 43 3.64 -5.97 11.82
CA ALA A 43 3.86 -5.44 13.17
C ALA A 43 2.55 -5.25 13.95
N PRO A 44 1.73 -6.31 14.13
CA PRO A 44 0.45 -6.24 14.81
C PRO A 44 0.61 -5.74 16.25
N GLY A 45 -0.30 -4.85 16.69
CA GLY A 45 -0.28 -4.24 18.02
C GLY A 45 0.75 -3.12 18.21
N ARG A 46 1.67 -2.91 17.25
CA ARG A 46 2.62 -1.79 17.26
C ARG A 46 2.30 -0.76 16.17
N LYS A 47 1.80 -1.21 15.02
CA LYS A 47 1.51 -0.39 13.84
C LYS A 47 0.12 -0.67 13.31
N THR A 48 -0.50 0.36 12.76
CA THR A 48 -1.89 0.35 12.28
C THR A 48 -1.98 0.76 10.81
N ASP A 49 -0.96 1.43 10.28
CA ASP A 49 -0.85 1.80 8.87
C ASP A 49 -0.77 0.57 7.93
N PRO A 50 -1.35 0.63 6.71
CA PRO A 50 -1.97 1.80 6.07
C PRO A 50 -3.43 2.07 6.51
N GLY A 51 -3.91 1.36 7.54
CA GLY A 51 -5.24 1.57 8.11
C GLY A 51 -6.39 1.02 7.28
N GLU A 52 -7.60 1.19 7.81
CA GLU A 52 -8.84 0.72 7.20
C GLU A 52 -9.22 1.51 5.93
N ALA A 53 -8.76 2.76 5.83
CA ALA A 53 -9.01 3.62 4.68
C ALA A 53 -8.19 3.24 3.43
N PHE A 54 -7.17 2.39 3.57
CA PHE A 54 -6.45 1.85 2.43
C PHE A 54 -7.28 0.76 1.73
N ASN A 55 -7.74 1.07 0.52
CA ASN A 55 -8.50 0.14 -0.29
C ASN A 55 -7.55 -0.82 -1.03
N TRP A 56 -7.37 -2.01 -0.48
CA TRP A 56 -6.55 -3.04 -1.11
C TRP A 56 -7.02 -3.45 -2.51
N ASP A 57 -8.31 -3.33 -2.83
CA ASP A 57 -8.83 -3.66 -4.17
C ASP A 57 -8.30 -2.73 -5.27
N GLU A 58 -7.83 -1.53 -4.92
CA GLU A 58 -7.23 -0.59 -5.89
C GLU A 58 -5.90 -1.10 -6.50
N ILE A 59 -5.23 -2.04 -5.82
CA ILE A 59 -3.91 -2.55 -6.21
C ILE A 59 -3.88 -4.08 -6.37
N LYS A 60 -5.02 -4.75 -6.26
CA LYS A 60 -5.14 -6.18 -6.60
C LYS A 60 -4.96 -6.34 -8.11
N ASP A 61 -4.23 -7.38 -8.48
CA ASP A 61 -4.09 -7.82 -9.88
C ASP A 61 -5.37 -8.54 -10.34
#